data_AF-A0A7K9S7V9-F1
#
_entry.id   AF-A0A7K9S7V9-F1
#
_cell.length_a   1.000
_cell.length_b   1.000
_cell.length_c   1.000
_cell.angle_alpha   90.00
_cell.angle_beta   90.00
_cell.angle_gamma   90.00
#
_symmetry.space_group_name_H-M   'P 1'
#
loop_
_entity.id
_entity.type
_entity.pdbx_description
1 polymer ?
#
loop_
_entity_poly.entity_id
_entity_poly.type
_entity_poly.pdbx_seq_one_letter_code
_entity_poly.pdbx_strand_id
1 'polypeptide(L)'
;CVSTLLMLVTGDIYTLINYVGFVNYLWYGVTVAGLLLLRRREPHLPRPIKVSLIFPVVYLVFWGALLVFSVWSEPLVCGVGLAVMATGAPVYFL
;
A
#
# COMPACT_ATOMS: atom_id res chain seq x y z
N CYS A 1 -18.63 -8.39 -5.61
CA CYS A 1 -19.93 -8.13 -6.28
C CYS A 1 -20.70 -6.97 -5.64
N VAL A 2 -20.98 -6.99 -4.33
CA VAL A 2 -21.66 -5.87 -3.63
C VAL A 2 -20.77 -4.64 -3.49
N SER A 3 -19.49 -4.81 -3.14
CA SER A 3 -18.52 -3.71 -3.04
C SER A 3 -18.30 -2.97 -4.36
N THR A 4 -18.24 -3.71 -5.47
CA THR A 4 -18.09 -3.17 -6.83
C THR A 4 -19.33 -2.40 -7.29
N LEU A 5 -20.54 -2.83 -6.89
CA LEU A 5 -21.78 -2.12 -7.19
C LEU A 5 -21.93 -0.84 -6.35
N LEU A 6 -21.52 -0.87 -5.08
CA LEU A 6 -21.50 0.31 -4.22
C LEU A 6 -20.52 1.37 -4.73
N MET A 7 -19.30 0.98 -5.13
CA MET A 7 -18.30 1.89 -5.69
C MET A 7 -18.75 2.56 -7.01
N LEU A 8 -19.61 1.90 -7.79
CA LEU A 8 -20.16 2.46 -9.04
C LEU A 8 -21.18 3.59 -8.79
N VAL A 9 -21.86 3.57 -7.65
CA VAL A 9 -22.95 4.52 -7.32
C VAL A 9 -22.42 5.74 -6.54
N THR A 10 -21.25 5.63 -5.90
CA THR A 10 -20.81 6.59 -4.86
C THR A 10 -19.76 7.62 -5.27
N GLY A 11 -19.20 7.63 -6.49
CA GLY A 11 -18.22 8.66 -6.82
C GLY A 11 -17.71 8.71 -8.26
N ASP A 12 -17.31 9.90 -8.68
CA ASP A 12 -16.69 10.19 -9.98
C ASP A 12 -15.53 9.23 -10.29
N ILE A 13 -15.47 8.75 -11.53
CA ILE A 13 -14.45 7.79 -12.02
C ILE A 13 -13.03 8.23 -11.65
N TYR A 14 -12.74 9.53 -11.70
CA TYR A 14 -11.43 10.08 -11.34
C TYR A 14 -11.06 9.84 -9.87
N THR A 15 -11.99 10.06 -8.94
CA THR A 15 -11.75 9.78 -7.51
C THR A 15 -11.59 8.29 -7.23
N LEU A 16 -12.30 7.44 -7.98
CA LEU A 16 -12.20 6.00 -7.86
C LEU A 16 -10.82 5.48 -8.30
N ILE A 17 -10.28 6.04 -9.40
CA ILE A 17 -8.93 5.71 -9.89
C ILE A 17 -7.87 6.10 -8.86
N ASN A 18 -7.95 7.31 -8.29
CA ASN A 18 -7.02 7.74 -7.25
C ASN A 18 -7.11 6.85 -6.00
N TYR A 19 -8.31 6.43 -5.62
CA TYR A 19 -8.53 5.53 -4.48
C TYR A 19 -7.88 4.15 -4.69
N VAL A 20 -8.14 3.50 -5.84
CA VAL A 20 -7.56 2.19 -6.17
C VAL A 20 -6.05 2.28 -6.35
N GLY A 21 -5.57 3.35 -7.00
CA GLY A 21 -4.15 3.64 -7.15
C GLY A 21 -3.45 3.73 -5.79
N PHE A 22 -3.97 4.56 -4.88
CA PHE A 22 -3.42 4.75 -3.55
C PHE A 22 -3.33 3.44 -2.75
N VAL A 23 -4.41 2.65 -2.72
CA VAL A 23 -4.44 1.36 -2.00
C VAL A 23 -3.42 0.37 -2.59
N ASN A 24 -3.28 0.31 -3.92
CA ASN A 24 -2.27 -0.53 -4.56
C ASN A 24 -0.84 -0.09 -4.22
N TYR A 25 -0.57 1.23 -4.28
CA TYR A 25 0.74 1.76 -3.92
C TYR A 25 1.09 1.50 -2.46
N LEU A 26 0.13 1.59 -1.53
CA LEU A 26 0.30 1.20 -0.13
C LEU A 26 0.76 -0.26 -0.01
N TRP A 27 0.07 -1.19 -0.67
CA TRP A 27 0.42 -2.62 -0.65
C TRP A 27 1.79 -2.91 -1.27
N TYR A 28 2.17 -2.21 -2.35
CA TYR A 28 3.50 -2.32 -2.92
C TYR A 28 4.59 -1.83 -1.95
N GLY A 29 4.36 -0.74 -1.22
CA GLY A 29 5.28 -0.28 -0.18
C GLY A 29 5.45 -1.29 0.95
N VAL A 30 4.34 -1.86 1.44
CA VAL A 30 4.34 -2.87 2.51
C VAL A 30 5.08 -4.14 2.08
N THR A 31 4.88 -4.62 0.85
CA THR A 31 5.57 -5.82 0.35
C THR A 31 7.08 -5.61 0.20
N VAL A 32 7.50 -4.44 -0.30
CA VAL A 32 8.93 -4.08 -0.40
C VAL A 32 9.56 -3.89 1.00
N ALA A 33 8.85 -3.25 1.92
CA ALA A 33 9.27 -3.15 3.32
C ALA A 33 9.39 -4.53 3.97
N GLY A 34 8.41 -5.41 3.74
CA GLY A 34 8.43 -6.80 4.20
C GLY A 34 9.62 -7.59 3.66
N LEU A 35 9.97 -7.40 2.38
CA LEU A 35 11.15 -8.00 1.77
C LEU A 35 12.45 -7.53 2.48
N LEU A 36 12.54 -6.24 2.83
CA LEU A 36 13.67 -5.69 3.56
C LEU A 36 13.74 -6.23 4.99
N LEU A 37 12.59 -6.37 5.66
CA LEU A 37 12.46 -6.89 7.02
C LEU A 37 12.80 -8.38 7.09
N LEU A 38 12.35 -9.18 6.11
CA LEU A 38 12.72 -10.60 5.96
C LEU A 38 14.22 -10.76 5.68
N ARG A 39 14.84 -9.80 4.98
CA ARG A 39 16.29 -9.76 4.77
C ARG A 39 17.07 -9.45 6.06
N ARG A 40 16.48 -8.71 7.00
CA ARG A 40 17.04 -8.46 8.34
C ARG A 40 16.82 -9.62 9.32
N ARG A 41 15.63 -10.24 9.31
CA ARG A 41 15.26 -11.30 10.25
C ARG A 41 15.83 -12.67 9.89
N GLU A 42 15.87 -13.02 8.61
CA GLU A 42 16.31 -14.35 8.16
C GLU A 42 17.40 -14.24 7.06
N PRO A 43 18.65 -13.97 7.46
CA PRO A 43 19.77 -13.83 6.54
C PRO A 43 20.25 -15.17 5.95
N HIS A 44 19.92 -16.30 6.58
CA HIS A 44 20.44 -17.62 6.23
C HIS A 44 19.62 -18.40 5.19
N LEU A 45 18.50 -17.86 4.68
CA LEU A 45 17.76 -18.55 3.62
C LEU A 45 18.59 -18.61 2.32
N PRO A 46 18.60 -19.75 1.61
CA PRO A 46 19.22 -19.85 0.30
C PRO A 46 18.43 -18.99 -0.70
N ARG A 47 18.99 -17.84 -1.08
CA ARG A 47 18.38 -16.91 -2.04
C ARG A 47 18.99 -17.12 -3.43
N PRO A 48 18.27 -17.73 -4.40
CA PRO A 48 18.79 -17.98 -5.75
C PRO A 48 18.99 -16.69 -6.58
N ILE A 49 18.35 -15.58 -6.21
CA ILE A 49 18.48 -14.28 -6.89
C ILE A 49 18.92 -13.22 -5.87
N LYS A 50 20.15 -12.70 -6.03
CA LYS A 50 20.72 -11.65 -5.19
C LYS A 50 20.49 -10.28 -5.84
N VAL A 51 19.45 -9.59 -5.42
CA VAL A 51 19.19 -8.19 -5.83
C VAL A 51 19.92 -7.23 -4.89
N SER A 52 20.58 -6.20 -5.44
CA SER A 52 21.26 -5.17 -4.65
C SER A 52 20.29 -4.50 -3.66
N LEU A 53 20.77 -4.23 -2.44
CA LEU A 53 19.99 -3.57 -1.38
C LEU A 53 19.61 -2.12 -1.73
N ILE A 54 20.25 -1.53 -2.75
CA ILE A 54 20.04 -0.14 -3.14
C ILE A 54 18.65 0.03 -3.76
N PHE A 55 18.21 -0.91 -4.60
CA PHE A 55 16.90 -0.86 -5.26
C PHE A 55 15.71 -0.76 -4.31
N PRO A 56 15.54 -1.66 -3.31
CA PRO A 56 14.40 -1.58 -2.39
C PRO A 56 14.46 -0.34 -1.48
N VAL A 57 15.65 0.15 -1.14
CA VAL A 57 15.79 1.37 -0.31
C VAL A 57 15.36 2.60 -1.10
N VAL A 58 15.80 2.76 -2.35
CA VAL A 58 15.37 3.87 -3.22
C VAL A 58 13.86 3.83 -3.45
N TYR A 59 13.29 2.64 -3.67
CA TYR A 59 11.84 2.48 -3.82
C TYR A 59 11.08 2.92 -2.56
N LEU A 60 11.56 2.54 -1.36
CA LEU A 60 10.95 2.93 -0.08
C LEU A 60 10.97 4.45 0.13
N VAL A 61 12.07 5.13 -0.24
CA VAL A 61 12.17 6.60 -0.15
C VAL A 61 11.18 7.25 -1.11
N PHE A 62 11.11 6.78 -2.36
CA PHE A 62 10.18 7.32 -3.36
C PHE A 62 8.71 7.09 -2.96
N TRP A 63 8.41 5.91 -2.42
CA TRP A 63 7.11 5.56 -1.88
C TRP A 63 6.70 6.45 -0.70
N GLY A 64 7.62 6.74 0.22
CA GLY A 64 7.36 7.65 1.34
C GLY A 64 7.03 9.07 0.87
N ALA A 65 7.76 9.58 -0.12
CA ALA A 65 7.47 10.89 -0.72
C ALA A 65 6.10 10.90 -1.44
N LEU A 66 5.78 9.85 -2.19
CA LEU A 66 4.47 9.68 -2.85
C LEU A 66 3.31 9.66 -1.87
N LEU A 67 3.48 9.00 -0.71
CA LEU A 67 2.47 8.99 0.35
C LEU A 67 2.25 10.39 0.92
N VAL A 68 3.31 11.11 1.26
CA VAL A 68 3.20 12.48 1.79
C VAL A 68 2.51 13.39 0.78
N PHE A 69 2.87 13.29 -0.49
CA PHE A 69 2.26 14.07 -1.56
C PHE A 69 0.78 13.70 -1.79
N SER A 70 0.44 12.41 -1.74
CA SER A 70 -0.95 11.95 -1.88
C SER A 70 -1.83 12.42 -0.72
N VAL A 71 -1.32 12.39 0.51
CA VAL A 71 -2.04 12.88 1.70
C VAL A 71 -2.28 14.39 1.60
N TRP A 72 -1.32 15.14 1.04
CA TRP A 72 -1.47 16.58 0.82
C TRP A 72 -2.46 16.91 -0.31
N SER A 73 -2.48 16.11 -1.37
CA SER A 73 -3.33 16.36 -2.54
C SER A 73 -4.79 15.98 -2.28
N GLU A 74 -5.02 14.78 -1.73
CA GLU A 74 -6.36 14.23 -1.50
C GLU A 74 -6.44 13.53 -0.13
N PRO A 75 -6.54 14.30 0.97
CA PRO A 75 -6.56 13.74 2.32
C PRO A 75 -7.79 12.86 2.59
N LEU A 76 -8.93 13.16 1.96
CA LEU A 76 -10.17 12.38 2.10
C LEU A 76 -10.00 10.97 1.52
N VAL A 77 -9.41 10.85 0.32
CA VAL A 77 -9.21 9.57 -0.38
C VAL A 77 -8.23 8.69 0.42
N CYS A 78 -7.12 9.28 0.89
CA CYS A 78 -6.13 8.58 1.70
C CYS A 78 -6.70 8.12 3.06
N GLY A 79 -7.47 9.00 3.72
CA GLY A 79 -8.06 8.72 5.03
C GLY A 79 -9.09 7.59 4.99
N VAL A 80 -9.96 7.58 3.97
CA VAL A 80 -10.93 6.49 3.79
C VAL A 80 -10.20 5.18 3.43
N GLY A 81 -9.14 5.23 2.62
CA GLY A 81 -8.28 4.08 2.33
C GLY A 81 -7.68 3.44 3.58
N LEU A 82 -7.13 4.27 4.48
CA LEU A 82 -6.59 3.82 5.76
C LEU A 82 -7.69 3.30 6.71
N ALA A 83 -8.86 3.94 6.74
CA ALA A 83 -9.98 3.49 7.55
C ALA A 83 -10.48 2.09 7.11
N VAL A 84 -10.55 1.85 5.80
CA VAL A 84 -10.92 0.54 5.24
C VAL A 84 -9.84 -0.51 5.51
N MET A 85 -8.56 -0.14 5.52
CA MET A 85 -7.52 -1.07 5.98
C MET A 85 -7.65 -1.37 7.48
N ALA A 86 -7.98 -0.38 8.29
CA ALA A 86 -8.14 -0.52 9.73
C ALA A 86 -9.35 -1.40 10.11
N THR A 87 -10.44 -1.39 9.33
CA THR A 87 -11.58 -2.30 9.56
C THR A 87 -11.25 -3.77 9.31
N GLY A 88 -10.16 -4.08 8.60
CA GLY A 88 -9.66 -5.44 8.48
C GLY A 88 -9.13 -6.03 9.80
N ALA A 89 -8.62 -5.20 10.72
CA ALA A 89 -8.10 -5.64 12.00
C ALA A 89 -9.19 -6.19 12.96
N PRO A 90 -10.29 -5.48 13.26
CA PRO A 90 -11.34 -6.00 14.13
C PRO A 90 -12.03 -7.22 13.55
N VAL A 91 -12.11 -7.36 12.22
CA VAL A 91 -12.65 -8.57 11.57
C VAL A 91 -11.73 -9.77 11.72
N TYR A 92 -10.42 -9.57 11.82
CA TYR A 92 -9.47 -10.68 12.03
C TYR A 92 -9.49 -11.20 13.48
N PHE A 93 -9.81 -10.35 14.45
CA PHE A 93 -9.88 -10.73 15.87
C PHE A 93 -11.25 -11.30 16.29
N LEU A 94 -12.25 -11.25 15.41
CA LEU A 94 -13.61 -11.78 15.61
C LEU A 94 -13.72 -13.19 15.00
#